data_AF-A0A2W2FK91-F1
#
_entry.id   AF-A0A2W2FK91-F1
#
_cell.length_a   1.000
_cell.length_b   1.000
_cell.length_c   1.000
_cell.angle_alpha   90.00
_cell.angle_beta   90.00
_cell.angle_gamma   90.00
#
_symmetry.space_group_name_H-M   'P 1'
#
loop_
_entity.id
_entity.type
_entity.pdbx_description
1 polymer ?
#
loop_
_entity_poly.entity_id
_entity_poly.type
_entity_poly.pdbx_seq_one_letter_code
_entity_poly.pdbx_strand_id
1 'polypeptide(L)'
;MTDQGFGVVRPLPGNGLVAHLGGLVLVCDAVDAVASELLEAVRDTAATGGDGRALARRAAQVLARSMTAEPIGCAVAGPAAGGIAVLVSGEASATVEAESGEVALAGRDALTWTDRLVPGPVRRVELRLPGAGDPHPRTRLDEGVVVGGGMTGEYTGAGEPDDRAPARPAQREWRAPEPDLQPAPAEPEPERA
;
A
#
# COMPACT_ATOMS: atom_id res chain seq x y z
N MET A 1 -6.19 -7.90 -15.02
CA MET A 1 -5.18 -6.99 -14.44
C MET A 1 -5.93 -6.16 -13.41
N THR A 2 -5.89 -6.56 -12.16
CA THR A 2 -6.53 -5.84 -11.06
C THR A 2 -5.46 -4.94 -10.45
N ASP A 3 -5.64 -3.62 -10.54
CA ASP A 3 -4.86 -2.60 -9.81
C ASP A 3 -5.16 -2.67 -8.30
N GLN A 4 -5.04 -3.87 -7.72
CA GLN A 4 -5.31 -4.17 -6.32
C GLN A 4 -3.98 -4.47 -5.63
N GLY A 5 -3.60 -3.63 -4.68
CA GLY A 5 -2.32 -3.77 -3.99
C GLY A 5 -2.09 -2.66 -2.97
N PHE A 6 -0.93 -2.69 -2.35
CA PHE A 6 -0.45 -1.56 -1.56
C PHE A 6 -0.37 -0.33 -2.45
N GLY A 7 -0.93 0.79 -1.98
CA GLY A 7 -0.78 2.08 -2.61
C GLY A 7 0.63 2.62 -2.38
N VAL A 8 0.75 3.69 -1.59
CA VAL A 8 2.06 4.25 -1.25
C VAL A 8 2.72 3.40 -0.17
N VAL A 9 3.71 2.59 -0.54
CA VAL A 9 4.61 1.92 0.40
C VAL A 9 5.72 2.87 0.82
N ARG A 10 5.92 3.03 2.13
CA ARG A 10 6.99 3.84 2.73
C ARG A 10 7.94 2.94 3.51
N PRO A 11 9.22 2.85 3.11
CA PRO A 11 10.19 2.09 3.88
C PRO A 11 10.51 2.81 5.20
N LEU A 12 10.67 2.02 6.25
CA LEU A 12 11.19 2.45 7.55
C LEU A 12 12.72 2.30 7.54
N PRO A 13 13.48 3.27 8.08
CA PRO A 13 14.93 3.13 8.24
C PRO A 13 15.30 1.89 9.07
N GLY A 14 16.36 1.19 8.67
CA GLY A 14 16.91 0.03 9.38
C GLY A 14 17.85 -0.79 8.50
N ASN A 15 18.32 -1.94 9.02
CA ASN A 15 19.41 -2.71 8.40
C ASN A 15 18.96 -4.00 7.68
N GLY A 16 17.66 -4.26 7.60
CA GLY A 16 17.11 -5.41 6.88
C GLY A 16 16.85 -5.10 5.40
N LEU A 17 16.00 -5.91 4.80
CA LEU A 17 15.54 -5.76 3.43
C LEU A 17 14.04 -5.53 3.39
N VAL A 18 13.61 -4.64 2.50
CA VAL A 18 12.22 -4.34 2.21
C VAL A 18 12.00 -4.55 0.72
N ALA A 19 11.05 -5.41 0.36
CA ALA A 19 10.65 -5.63 -1.03
C ALA A 19 9.19 -5.25 -1.23
N HIS A 20 8.89 -4.65 -2.38
CA HIS A 20 7.54 -4.41 -2.87
C HIS A 20 7.48 -4.79 -4.35
N LEU A 21 6.71 -5.82 -4.70
CA LEU A 21 6.61 -6.35 -6.07
C LEU A 21 5.18 -6.82 -6.33
N GLY A 22 4.53 -6.31 -7.38
CA GLY A 22 3.18 -6.76 -7.77
C GLY A 22 2.13 -6.67 -6.66
N GLY A 23 2.22 -5.66 -5.78
CA GLY A 23 1.31 -5.49 -4.63
C GLY A 23 1.61 -6.42 -3.45
N LEU A 24 2.70 -7.18 -3.50
CA LEU A 24 3.19 -8.03 -2.41
C LEU A 24 4.37 -7.36 -1.71
N VAL A 25 4.42 -7.46 -0.38
CA VAL A 25 5.50 -6.87 0.41
C VAL A 25 6.19 -7.92 1.28
N LEU A 26 7.48 -7.69 1.49
CA LEU A 26 8.33 -8.47 2.37
C LEU A 26 9.24 -7.55 3.16
N VAL A 27 9.46 -7.89 4.43
CA VAL A 27 10.48 -7.32 5.30
C VAL A 27 11.24 -8.48 5.95
N CYS A 28 12.56 -8.52 5.85
CA CYS A 28 13.36 -9.53 6.57
C CYS A 28 14.71 -9.01 7.08
N ASP A 29 15.18 -9.56 8.19
CA ASP A 29 16.54 -9.35 8.73
C ASP A 29 17.54 -10.39 8.21
N ALA A 30 17.07 -11.36 7.42
CA ALA A 30 17.89 -12.38 6.81
C ALA A 30 19.03 -11.75 6.00
N VAL A 31 20.24 -12.22 6.27
CA VAL A 31 21.40 -12.03 5.40
C VAL A 31 21.63 -13.33 4.61
N ASP A 32 22.24 -13.22 3.43
CA ASP A 32 22.74 -14.35 2.64
C ASP A 32 21.66 -15.19 1.88
N ALA A 33 21.81 -16.52 1.88
CA ALA A 33 21.07 -17.43 0.98
C ALA A 33 19.56 -17.46 1.26
N VAL A 34 19.15 -17.43 2.53
CA VAL A 34 17.72 -17.45 2.88
C VAL A 34 17.03 -16.16 2.47
N ALA A 35 17.70 -15.02 2.57
CA ALA A 35 17.19 -13.74 2.07
C ALA A 35 16.96 -13.81 0.55
N SER A 36 17.87 -14.45 -0.18
CA SER A 36 17.75 -14.63 -1.62
C SER A 36 16.56 -15.52 -1.98
N GLU A 37 16.36 -16.64 -1.29
CA GLU A 37 15.19 -17.53 -1.49
C GLU A 37 13.86 -16.84 -1.13
N LEU A 38 13.84 -16.04 -0.07
CA LEU A 38 12.67 -15.26 0.33
C LEU A 38 12.32 -14.21 -0.74
N LEU A 39 13.32 -13.48 -1.25
CA LEU A 39 13.11 -12.50 -2.32
C LEU A 39 12.67 -13.17 -3.63
N GLU A 40 13.22 -14.33 -3.96
CA GLU A 40 12.79 -15.14 -5.10
C GLU A 40 11.34 -15.57 -4.95
N ALA A 41 10.91 -16.01 -3.75
CA ALA A 41 9.52 -16.33 -3.47
C ALA A 41 8.57 -15.13 -3.72
N VAL A 42 8.98 -13.89 -3.40
CA VAL A 42 8.19 -12.69 -3.74
C VAL A 42 8.14 -12.50 -5.25
N ARG A 43 9.28 -12.53 -5.94
CA ARG A 43 9.38 -12.33 -7.40
C ARG A 43 8.54 -13.33 -8.17
N ASP A 44 8.65 -14.62 -7.82
CA ASP A 44 7.89 -15.69 -8.47
C ASP A 44 6.39 -15.55 -8.22
N THR A 45 5.99 -15.06 -7.04
CA THR A 45 4.57 -14.83 -6.74
C THR A 45 4.03 -13.66 -7.54
N ALA A 46 4.76 -12.55 -7.62
CA ALA A 46 4.39 -11.43 -8.46
C ALA A 46 4.34 -11.82 -9.96
N ALA A 47 5.35 -12.53 -10.46
CA ALA A 47 5.45 -12.93 -11.87
C ALA A 47 4.33 -13.90 -12.30
N THR A 48 3.87 -14.76 -11.38
CA THR A 48 2.77 -15.69 -11.63
C THR A 48 1.39 -15.09 -11.35
N GLY A 49 1.31 -13.82 -10.90
CA GLY A 49 0.06 -13.17 -10.50
C GLY A 49 -0.57 -13.80 -9.24
N GLY A 50 0.24 -14.41 -8.39
CA GLY A 50 -0.20 -15.01 -7.13
C GLY A 50 -0.59 -13.95 -6.09
N ASP A 51 -1.42 -14.36 -5.13
CA ASP A 51 -1.93 -13.52 -4.06
C ASP A 51 -1.07 -13.60 -2.78
N GLY A 52 -1.44 -12.84 -1.76
CA GLY A 52 -0.77 -12.84 -0.45
C GLY A 52 -0.80 -14.21 0.23
N ARG A 53 -1.81 -15.05 -0.02
CA ARG A 53 -1.82 -16.43 0.51
C ARG A 53 -0.78 -17.30 -0.20
N ALA A 54 -0.63 -17.15 -1.51
CA ALA A 54 0.42 -17.82 -2.26
C ALA A 54 1.82 -17.39 -1.77
N LEU A 55 2.01 -16.10 -1.51
CA LEU A 55 3.25 -15.59 -0.92
C LEU A 55 3.51 -16.17 0.47
N ALA A 56 2.54 -16.08 1.38
CA ALA A 56 2.68 -16.60 2.75
C ALA A 56 3.06 -18.08 2.75
N ARG A 57 2.45 -18.90 1.88
CA ARG A 57 2.81 -20.32 1.73
C ARG A 57 4.24 -20.53 1.22
N ARG A 58 4.68 -19.75 0.24
CA ARG A 58 6.06 -19.86 -0.29
C ARG A 58 7.09 -19.40 0.75
N ALA A 59 6.82 -18.29 1.44
CA ALA A 59 7.66 -17.81 2.54
C ALA A 59 7.77 -18.86 3.66
N ALA A 60 6.64 -19.45 4.07
CA ALA A 60 6.63 -20.54 5.06
C ALA A 60 7.48 -21.75 4.62
N GLN A 61 7.46 -22.12 3.33
CA GLN A 61 8.31 -23.20 2.81
C GLN A 61 9.80 -22.87 2.88
N VAL A 62 10.19 -21.62 2.60
CA VAL A 62 11.57 -21.17 2.73
C VAL A 62 11.99 -21.20 4.19
N LEU A 63 11.19 -20.60 5.09
CA LEU A 63 11.45 -20.57 6.54
C LEU A 63 11.51 -21.97 7.16
N ALA A 64 10.67 -22.90 6.71
CA ALA A 64 10.67 -24.29 7.15
C ALA A 64 12.01 -24.99 6.84
N ARG A 65 12.66 -24.66 5.72
CA ARG A 65 13.96 -25.24 5.35
C ARG A 65 15.11 -24.67 6.17
N SER A 66 14.94 -23.49 6.76
CA SER A 66 15.95 -22.82 7.60
C SER A 66 15.76 -23.05 9.11
N MET A 67 14.84 -23.93 9.54
CA MET A 67 14.52 -24.15 10.96
C MET A 67 15.64 -24.74 11.82
N THR A 68 16.78 -25.14 11.23
CA THR A 68 17.94 -25.63 11.97
C THR A 68 18.82 -24.51 12.55
N ALA A 69 18.54 -23.25 12.21
CA ALA A 69 19.24 -22.06 12.68
C ALA A 69 18.35 -21.20 13.59
N GLU A 70 18.88 -20.07 14.06
CA GLU A 70 18.09 -19.07 14.80
C GLU A 70 16.89 -18.60 13.95
N PRO A 71 15.72 -18.34 14.58
CA PRO A 71 14.54 -17.85 13.86
C PRO A 71 14.83 -16.54 13.14
N ILE A 72 14.54 -16.53 11.84
CA ILE A 72 14.73 -15.36 10.98
C ILE A 72 13.58 -14.39 11.20
N GLY A 73 13.90 -13.12 11.50
CA GLY A 73 12.93 -12.04 11.51
C GLY A 73 12.41 -11.80 10.09
N CYS A 74 11.20 -12.23 9.80
CA CYS A 74 10.60 -12.07 8.48
C CYS A 74 9.10 -11.80 8.60
N ALA A 75 8.61 -10.82 7.86
CA ALA A 75 7.20 -10.53 7.71
C ALA A 75 6.86 -10.36 6.24
N VAL A 76 5.77 -10.98 5.79
CA VAL A 76 5.24 -10.82 4.44
C VAL A 76 3.76 -10.48 4.50
N ALA A 77 3.31 -9.66 3.57
CA ALA A 77 1.89 -9.34 3.43
C ALA A 77 1.51 -9.16 1.95
N GLY A 78 0.24 -9.43 1.66
CA GLY A 78 -0.29 -9.19 0.32
C GLY A 78 -1.81 -9.32 0.24
N PRO A 79 -2.42 -8.76 -0.83
CA PRO A 79 -3.85 -8.88 -1.08
C PRO A 79 -4.26 -10.34 -1.23
N ALA A 80 -5.40 -10.70 -0.66
CA ALA A 80 -6.00 -12.02 -0.81
C ALA A 80 -7.52 -11.89 -0.92
N ALA A 81 -8.19 -12.93 -1.40
CA ALA A 81 -9.66 -12.94 -1.46
C ALA A 81 -10.26 -12.68 -0.06
N GLY A 82 -10.89 -11.50 0.10
CA GLY A 82 -11.56 -11.07 1.34
C GLY A 82 -10.72 -10.25 2.31
N GLY A 83 -9.47 -9.88 1.98
CA GLY A 83 -8.64 -9.03 2.84
C GLY A 83 -7.14 -9.11 2.55
N ILE A 84 -6.32 -9.10 3.61
CA ILE A 84 -4.85 -9.22 3.51
C ILE A 84 -4.40 -10.50 4.19
N ALA A 85 -3.53 -11.27 3.51
CA ALA A 85 -2.81 -12.37 4.13
C ALA A 85 -1.47 -11.86 4.67
N VAL A 86 -1.15 -12.22 5.91
CA VAL A 86 0.08 -11.84 6.60
C VAL A 86 0.73 -13.09 7.20
N LEU A 87 2.05 -13.18 7.13
CA LEU A 87 2.85 -14.15 7.88
C LEU A 87 4.00 -13.40 8.56
N VAL A 88 4.29 -13.77 9.81
CA VAL A 88 5.35 -13.17 10.64
C VAL A 88 6.15 -14.27 11.36
N SER A 89 7.47 -14.18 11.33
CA SER A 89 8.42 -15.11 11.96
C SER A 89 9.55 -14.34 12.65
N GLY A 90 10.21 -15.01 13.61
CA GLY A 90 11.31 -14.45 14.39
C GLY A 90 10.93 -13.14 15.08
N GLU A 91 11.89 -12.22 15.20
CA GLU A 91 11.66 -10.94 15.89
C GLU A 91 10.84 -9.91 15.09
N ALA A 92 10.32 -10.28 13.91
CA ALA A 92 9.47 -9.39 13.12
C ALA A 92 8.08 -9.21 13.75
N SER A 93 7.43 -8.11 13.39
CA SER A 93 6.03 -7.83 13.74
C SER A 93 5.25 -7.29 12.54
N ALA A 94 3.93 -7.48 12.61
CA ALA A 94 2.99 -6.90 11.67
C ALA A 94 1.79 -6.30 12.40
N THR A 95 1.37 -5.12 11.96
CA THR A 95 0.12 -4.47 12.39
C THR A 95 -0.74 -4.23 11.16
N VAL A 96 -1.99 -4.69 11.21
CA VAL A 96 -2.98 -4.48 10.15
C VAL A 96 -4.14 -3.70 10.73
N GLU A 97 -4.37 -2.50 10.21
CA GLU A 97 -5.53 -1.69 10.56
C GLU A 97 -6.66 -1.98 9.58
N ALA A 98 -7.69 -2.68 10.04
CA ALA A 98 -8.91 -2.94 9.28
C ALA A 98 -10.10 -2.22 9.91
N GLU A 99 -11.22 -2.16 9.20
CA GLU A 99 -12.46 -1.63 9.77
C GLU A 99 -12.97 -2.40 10.99
N SER A 100 -12.69 -3.69 11.07
CA SER A 100 -13.00 -4.51 12.24
C SER A 100 -12.12 -4.20 13.46
N GLY A 101 -11.09 -3.37 13.30
CA GLY A 101 -10.10 -3.06 14.31
C GLY A 101 -8.67 -3.40 13.88
N GLU A 102 -7.74 -3.17 14.79
CA GLU A 102 -6.33 -3.47 14.61
C GLU A 102 -6.04 -4.94 14.91
N VAL A 103 -5.25 -5.58 14.04
CA VAL A 103 -4.70 -6.92 14.25
C VAL A 103 -3.19 -6.83 14.32
N ALA A 104 -2.64 -7.14 15.48
CA ALA A 104 -1.19 -7.24 15.70
C ALA A 104 -0.73 -8.70 15.70
N LEU A 105 0.39 -8.96 15.04
CA LEU A 105 1.07 -10.25 14.97
C LEU A 105 2.54 -10.05 15.34
N ALA A 106 3.06 -10.89 16.22
CA ALA A 106 4.47 -10.91 16.59
C ALA A 106 5.04 -12.31 16.33
N GLY A 107 6.10 -12.39 15.53
CA GLY A 107 6.72 -13.67 15.19
C GLY A 107 7.34 -14.35 16.41
N ARG A 108 7.87 -13.56 17.35
CA ARG A 108 8.56 -14.03 18.57
C ARG A 108 7.65 -14.80 19.53
N ASP A 109 6.34 -14.61 19.40
CA ASP A 109 5.34 -15.30 20.22
C ASP A 109 4.96 -16.67 19.62
N ALA A 110 5.52 -17.04 18.47
CA ALA A 110 5.28 -18.30 17.78
C ALA A 110 6.54 -19.19 17.76
N LEU A 111 6.35 -20.50 17.82
CA LEU A 111 7.45 -21.47 17.74
C LEU A 111 8.10 -21.54 16.35
N THR A 112 7.37 -21.19 15.30
CA THR A 112 7.83 -21.26 13.91
C THR A 112 7.52 -19.97 13.15
N TRP A 113 6.24 -19.64 13.06
CA TRP A 113 5.70 -18.39 12.56
C TRP A 113 4.22 -18.30 12.93
N THR A 114 3.64 -17.12 12.77
CA THR A 114 2.20 -16.89 12.86
C THR A 114 1.71 -16.34 11.54
N ASP A 115 0.58 -16.83 11.04
CA ASP A 115 -0.06 -16.34 9.83
C ASP A 115 -1.54 -16.07 10.05
N ARG A 116 -2.05 -15.04 9.39
CA ARG A 116 -3.48 -14.71 9.41
C ARG A 116 -3.95 -14.14 8.09
N LEU A 117 -5.21 -14.43 7.80
CA LEU A 117 -6.01 -13.63 6.87
C LEU A 117 -6.80 -12.61 7.69
N VAL A 118 -6.45 -11.33 7.55
CA VAL A 118 -7.20 -10.22 8.17
C VAL A 118 -8.32 -9.81 7.23
N PRO A 119 -9.60 -9.98 7.63
CA PRO A 119 -10.73 -9.73 6.75
C PRO A 119 -11.07 -8.23 6.65
N GLY A 120 -11.80 -7.90 5.57
CA GLY A 120 -12.44 -6.60 5.41
C GLY A 120 -11.57 -5.56 4.71
N PRO A 121 -12.08 -4.33 4.53
CA PRO A 121 -11.30 -3.24 4.00
C PRO A 121 -10.18 -2.91 5.00
N VAL A 122 -8.95 -3.17 4.55
CA VAL A 122 -7.72 -2.81 5.27
C VAL A 122 -7.35 -1.38 4.87
N ARG A 123 -7.04 -0.55 5.86
CA ARG A 123 -6.60 0.84 5.65
C ARG A 123 -5.10 0.91 5.57
N ARG A 124 -4.42 0.26 6.52
CA ARG A 124 -2.97 0.33 6.66
C ARG A 124 -2.40 -1.02 7.06
N VAL A 125 -1.24 -1.34 6.49
CA VAL A 125 -0.40 -2.44 6.95
C VAL A 125 0.97 -1.87 7.30
N GLU A 126 1.52 -2.36 8.40
CA GLU A 126 2.85 -2.05 8.85
C GLU A 126 3.60 -3.33 9.18
N LEU A 127 4.79 -3.49 8.62
CA LEU A 127 5.69 -4.60 8.89
C LEU A 127 6.99 -4.03 9.46
N ARG A 128 7.47 -4.56 10.58
CA ARG A 128 8.68 -4.04 11.25
C ARG A 128 9.62 -5.15 11.67
N LEU A 129 10.91 -4.84 11.62
CA LEU A 129 11.99 -5.51 12.32
C LEU A 129 12.34 -4.73 13.59
N PRO A 130 13.04 -5.36 14.55
CA PRO A 130 13.60 -4.66 15.70
C PRO A 130 14.49 -3.49 15.26
N GLY A 131 14.33 -2.36 15.94
CA GLY A 131 15.12 -1.15 15.66
C GLY A 131 14.69 -0.36 14.42
N ALA A 132 13.59 -0.73 13.76
CA ALA A 132 13.03 0.07 12.66
C ALA A 132 12.66 1.48 13.14
N GLY A 133 13.21 2.51 12.47
CA GLY A 133 12.89 3.91 12.72
C GLY A 133 11.56 4.35 12.09
N ASP A 134 11.26 5.65 12.15
CA ASP A 134 10.01 6.18 11.59
C ASP A 134 10.10 6.43 10.07
N PRO A 135 9.01 6.17 9.32
CA PRO A 135 8.99 6.40 7.88
C PRO A 135 9.04 7.91 7.57
N HIS A 136 9.86 8.29 6.59
CA HIS A 136 9.94 9.68 6.16
C HIS A 136 8.81 10.02 5.16
N PRO A 137 8.11 11.17 5.29
CA PRO A 137 6.93 11.48 4.46
C PRO A 137 7.21 11.68 2.97
N ARG A 138 8.48 11.82 2.59
CA ARG A 138 8.91 11.91 1.18
C ARG A 138 9.45 10.59 0.60
N THR A 139 9.67 9.56 1.41
CA THR A 139 10.13 8.26 0.88
C THR A 139 8.95 7.46 0.37
N ARG A 140 9.15 6.80 -0.76
CA ARG A 140 8.16 5.94 -1.41
C ARG A 140 8.91 4.83 -2.13
N LEU A 141 8.43 3.61 -1.99
CA LEU A 141 8.91 2.44 -2.72
C LEU A 141 7.78 1.98 -3.65
N ASP A 142 7.83 2.36 -4.91
CA ASP A 142 6.84 1.95 -5.89
C ASP A 142 6.98 0.47 -6.22
N GLU A 143 8.20 0.04 -6.54
CA GLU A 143 8.52 -1.35 -6.82
C GLU A 143 10.01 -1.58 -6.60
N GLY A 144 10.40 -2.80 -6.25
CA GLY A 144 11.79 -3.23 -6.12
C GLY A 144 12.17 -3.65 -4.70
N VAL A 145 13.48 -3.65 -4.43
CA VAL A 145 14.05 -4.07 -3.16
C VAL A 145 15.01 -2.98 -2.68
N VAL A 146 14.87 -2.58 -1.42
CA VAL A 146 15.71 -1.57 -0.76
C VAL A 146 16.15 -2.06 0.62
N VAL A 147 17.21 -1.46 1.14
CA VAL A 147 17.59 -1.62 2.55
C VAL A 147 16.57 -0.87 3.43
N GLY A 148 16.10 -1.50 4.49
CA GLY A 148 15.16 -0.91 5.44
C GLY A 148 14.83 -1.82 6.62
N GLY A 149 14.32 -1.23 7.70
CA GLY A 149 13.89 -1.95 8.90
C GLY A 149 12.42 -2.38 8.86
N GLY A 150 11.67 -1.96 7.84
CA GLY A 150 10.24 -2.19 7.79
C GLY A 150 9.57 -1.45 6.65
N MET A 151 8.26 -1.59 6.56
CA MET A 151 7.44 -0.77 5.68
C MET A 151 6.10 -0.41 6.33
N THR A 152 5.53 0.71 5.92
CA THR A 152 4.11 1.00 6.11
C THR A 152 3.49 1.29 4.75
N GLY A 153 2.30 0.76 4.51
CA GLY A 153 1.58 0.94 3.27
C GLY A 153 0.11 1.20 3.55
N GLU A 154 -0.41 2.27 2.96
CA GLU A 154 -1.86 2.46 2.83
C GLU A 154 -2.37 1.43 1.81
N TYR A 155 -3.37 0.65 2.21
CA TYR A 155 -3.97 -0.35 1.34
C TYR A 155 -5.21 0.26 0.70
N THR A 156 -5.16 0.40 -0.62
CA THR A 156 -6.29 0.86 -1.42
C THR A 156 -6.93 -0.34 -2.09
N GLY A 157 -7.50 -1.25 -1.28
CA GLY A 157 -8.27 -2.38 -1.79
C GLY A 157 -9.76 -2.10 -1.70
N ALA A 158 -10.40 -1.91 -2.87
CA ALA A 158 -11.85 -1.87 -3.10
C ALA A 158 -12.71 -1.50 -1.87
N GLY A 159 -12.64 -0.23 -1.45
CA GLY A 159 -13.88 0.50 -1.29
C GLY A 159 -14.46 0.72 -2.70
N GLU A 160 -15.77 0.79 -2.81
CA GLU A 160 -16.52 1.16 -4.03
C GLU A 160 -15.78 2.21 -4.90
N PRO A 161 -16.02 2.26 -6.23
CA PRO A 161 -15.48 3.34 -7.06
C PRO A 161 -15.68 4.64 -6.31
N ASP A 162 -14.58 5.35 -6.06
CA ASP A 162 -14.58 6.65 -5.44
C ASP A 162 -15.50 7.54 -6.28
N ASP A 163 -16.76 7.64 -5.87
CA ASP A 163 -17.77 8.52 -6.44
C ASP A 163 -17.47 9.99 -6.09
N ARG A 164 -16.25 10.25 -5.57
CA ARG A 164 -15.59 11.53 -5.70
C ARG A 164 -15.21 11.74 -7.16
N ALA A 165 -16.25 12.02 -7.94
CA ALA A 165 -16.15 12.73 -9.20
C ALA A 165 -15.06 13.80 -9.05
N PRO A 166 -14.11 13.91 -10.00
CA PRO A 166 -13.15 15.00 -9.96
C PRO A 166 -13.96 16.29 -9.84
N ALA A 167 -13.73 17.03 -8.75
CA ALA A 167 -14.30 18.35 -8.60
C ALA A 167 -13.97 19.08 -9.90
N ARG A 168 -15.00 19.32 -10.75
CA ARG A 168 -14.83 20.09 -11.97
C ARG A 168 -14.06 21.34 -11.55
N PRO A 169 -12.94 21.68 -12.20
CA PRO A 169 -12.28 22.94 -11.91
C PRO A 169 -13.36 24.00 -12.04
N ALA A 170 -13.58 24.77 -10.98
CA ALA A 170 -14.50 25.89 -11.00
C ALA A 170 -14.13 26.71 -12.22
N GLN A 171 -14.95 26.62 -13.28
CA GLN A 171 -14.79 27.49 -14.42
C GLN A 171 -14.96 28.87 -13.81
N ARG A 172 -13.85 29.62 -13.71
CA ARG A 172 -13.94 31.05 -13.56
C ARG A 172 -14.75 31.49 -14.76
N GLU A 173 -16.04 31.70 -14.55
CA GLU A 173 -16.91 32.35 -15.51
C GLU A 173 -16.27 33.71 -15.77
N TRP A 174 -15.48 33.76 -16.84
CA TRP A 174 -15.04 34.99 -17.42
C TRP A 174 -16.31 35.69 -17.89
N ARG A 175 -16.85 36.59 -17.07
CA ARG A 175 -17.89 37.52 -17.52
C ARG A 175 -17.26 38.33 -18.64
N ALA A 176 -17.69 38.08 -19.87
CA ALA A 176 -17.45 39.01 -20.95
C ALA A 176 -18.08 40.36 -20.54
N PRO A 177 -17.38 41.50 -20.71
CA PRO A 177 -18.00 42.80 -20.51
C PRO A 177 -19.17 42.93 -21.49
N GLU A 178 -20.34 43.33 -20.98
CA GLU A 178 -21.53 43.60 -21.78
C GLU A 178 -21.19 44.71 -22.80
N PRO A 179 -21.56 44.57 -24.09
CA PRO A 179 -21.35 45.62 -25.05
C PRO A 179 -22.26 46.81 -24.72
N ASP A 180 -21.66 47.99 -24.59
CA ASP A 180 -22.37 49.26 -24.43
C ASP A 180 -23.41 49.42 -25.54
N LEU A 181 -24.69 49.31 -25.17
CA LEU A 181 -25.80 49.64 -26.04
C LEU A 181 -25.79 51.16 -26.24
N GLN A 182 -25.36 51.59 -27.43
CA GLN A 182 -25.53 52.97 -27.88
C GLN A 182 -27.03 53.34 -27.85
N PRO A 183 -27.42 54.46 -27.23
CA PRO A 183 -28.81 54.90 -27.26
C PRO A 183 -29.21 55.29 -28.68
N ALA A 184 -30.35 54.76 -29.13
CA ALA A 184 -30.95 55.05 -30.43
C ALA A 184 -31.34 56.54 -30.56
N PRO A 185 -31.31 57.10 -31.78
CA PRO A 185 -31.61 58.52 -32.01
C PRO A 185 -33.10 58.82 -31.79
N ALA A 186 -33.38 59.96 -31.17
CA ALA A 186 -34.73 60.45 -30.89
C ALA A 186 -35.52 60.75 -32.17
N GLU A 187 -36.72 60.17 -32.29
CA GLU A 187 -37.70 60.54 -33.32
C GLU A 187 -38.31 61.93 -33.02
N PRO A 188 -38.58 62.76 -34.04
CA PRO A 188 -39.13 64.10 -33.86
C PRO A 188 -40.63 64.09 -33.53
N GLU A 189 -41.02 64.94 -32.58
CA GLU A 189 -42.40 65.16 -32.13
C GLU A 189 -43.32 65.70 -33.25
N PRO A 190 -44.59 65.26 -33.31
CA PRO A 190 -45.57 65.82 -34.23
C PRO A 190 -46.12 67.16 -33.73
N GLU A 191 -46.09 68.13 -34.65
CA GLU A 191 -46.66 69.47 -34.59
C GLU A 191 -48.16 69.44 -34.24
N ARG A 192 -48.55 70.12 -33.16
CA ARG A 192 -49.96 70.37 -32.82
C ARG A 192 -50.37 71.76 -33.31
N ALA A 193 -51.49 71.79 -34.04
CA ALA A 193 -52.20 72.98 -34.50
C ALA A 193 -52.74 73.85 -33.36
#